data_AF-A0A2E7DIY9-F1
#
_entry.id   AF-A0A2E7DIY9-F1
#
_cell.length_a   1.000
_cell.length_b   1.000
_cell.length_c   1.000
_cell.angle_alpha   90.00
_cell.angle_beta   90.00
_cell.angle_gamma   90.00
#
_symmetry.space_group_name_H-M   'P 1'
#
loop_
_entity.id
_entity.type
_entity.pdbx_description
1 polymer ?
#
loop_
_entity_poly.entity_id
_entity_poly.type
_entity_poly.pdbx_seq_one_letter_code
_entity_poly.pdbx_strand_id
1 'polypeptide(L)'
;MAKDVAKTVLPSKRQALKVGKMIGCTGAHRKGDGWGLCESEKLLTILIKKGSKAYREARDGKKEKSACCDDCAEIKVNASDKKVMFRTRAEAESAAVEMGCSGAHQHGVGKWMPCNTMEEFSAVRSSPNARRIVIDTPTMRRQRRVIQLPKATQRDWQPLINRGIRGIETLPGGGLVAGKRYYTDDRREEYADRGLAMPDGSYPIRDVGDLKNAIQAFGRAKNKPAVKRHIKKRAKKLGRLDLIPANWRKS
;
A
#
# COMPACT_ATOMS: atom_id res chain seq x y z
N MET A 1 10.88 -15.95 15.91
CA MET A 1 9.72 -15.33 15.24
C MET A 1 8.51 -16.26 15.16
N ALA A 2 8.61 -17.48 14.61
CA ALA A 2 7.42 -18.36 14.50
C ALA A 2 6.94 -19.03 15.81
N LYS A 3 7.84 -19.25 16.78
CA LYS A 3 7.49 -19.88 18.08
C LYS A 3 6.67 -18.98 19.00
N ASP A 4 6.79 -17.66 18.85
CA ASP A 4 6.16 -16.67 19.74
C ASP A 4 4.69 -16.40 19.37
N VAL A 5 4.37 -16.56 18.08
CA VAL A 5 3.01 -16.39 17.54
C VAL A 5 2.05 -17.45 18.10
N ALA A 6 2.52 -18.68 18.35
CA ALA A 6 1.68 -19.75 18.90
C ALA A 6 1.21 -19.50 20.34
N LYS A 7 1.95 -18.70 21.11
CA LYS A 7 1.61 -18.33 22.49
C LYS A 7 0.78 -17.05 22.57
N THR A 8 0.59 -16.35 21.45
CA THR A 8 -0.12 -15.07 21.43
C THR A 8 -1.61 -15.26 21.71
N VAL A 9 -2.11 -14.53 22.71
CA VAL A 9 -3.52 -14.48 23.07
C VAL A 9 -4.03 -13.06 22.82
N LEU A 10 -5.17 -12.94 22.16
CA LEU A 10 -5.81 -11.66 21.86
C LEU A 10 -7.05 -11.44 22.73
N PRO A 11 -7.39 -10.18 23.06
CA PRO A 11 -8.48 -9.89 23.98
C PRO A 11 -9.87 -10.09 23.34
N SER A 12 -9.99 -10.03 22.01
CA SER A 12 -11.26 -10.23 21.30
C SER A 12 -11.21 -11.35 20.27
N LYS A 13 -12.33 -12.05 20.11
CA LYS A 13 -12.51 -13.12 19.10
C LYS A 13 -12.29 -12.56 17.71
N ARG A 14 -12.85 -11.38 17.42
CA ARG A 14 -12.73 -10.74 16.11
C ARG A 14 -11.27 -10.42 15.73
N GLN A 15 -10.46 -9.94 16.67
CA GLN A 15 -9.03 -9.74 16.42
C GLN A 15 -8.32 -11.06 16.13
N ALA A 16 -8.60 -12.09 16.92
CA ALA A 16 -8.03 -13.43 16.70
C ALA A 16 -8.41 -14.00 15.33
N LEU A 17 -9.65 -13.81 14.87
CA LEU A 17 -10.07 -14.20 13.53
C LEU A 17 -9.39 -13.37 12.43
N LYS A 18 -9.23 -12.05 12.61
CA LYS A 18 -8.56 -11.19 11.64
C LYS A 18 -7.08 -11.56 11.49
N VAL A 19 -6.41 -11.76 12.61
CA VAL A 19 -5.00 -12.19 12.64
C VAL A 19 -4.86 -13.62 12.14
N GLY A 20 -5.74 -14.53 12.55
CA GLY A 20 -5.81 -15.90 12.05
C GLY A 20 -5.96 -15.94 10.53
N LYS A 21 -6.85 -15.13 9.95
CA LYS A 21 -7.04 -15.02 8.50
C LYS A 21 -5.79 -14.53 7.78
N MET A 22 -5.02 -13.60 8.37
CA MET A 22 -3.74 -13.16 7.81
C MET A 22 -2.68 -14.27 7.83
N ILE A 23 -2.72 -15.16 8.81
CA ILE A 23 -1.80 -16.29 8.95
C ILE A 23 -2.26 -17.50 8.12
N GLY A 24 -3.52 -17.52 7.68
CA GLY A 24 -4.12 -18.60 6.88
C GLY A 24 -4.94 -19.62 7.68
N CYS A 25 -5.27 -19.32 8.94
CA CYS A 25 -6.24 -20.06 9.76
C CYS A 25 -7.67 -19.53 9.56
N THR A 26 -8.66 -20.42 9.70
CA THR A 26 -10.09 -20.10 9.47
C THR A 26 -10.94 -19.96 10.73
N GLY A 27 -10.36 -20.03 11.92
CA GLY A 27 -11.12 -19.87 13.17
C GLY A 27 -10.25 -19.41 14.34
N ALA A 28 -10.88 -19.32 15.51
CA ALA A 28 -10.27 -18.91 16.77
C ALA A 28 -10.83 -19.77 17.91
N HIS A 29 -10.01 -20.05 18.92
CA HIS A 29 -10.42 -20.79 20.13
C HIS A 29 -10.17 -19.97 21.38
N ARG A 30 -10.88 -20.28 22.46
CA ARG A 30 -10.66 -19.66 23.76
C ARG A 30 -9.41 -20.27 24.42
N LYS A 31 -8.49 -19.40 24.87
CA LYS A 31 -7.24 -19.76 25.54
C LYS A 31 -7.13 -18.92 26.82
N GLY A 32 -7.55 -19.50 27.95
CA GLY A 32 -7.67 -18.76 29.22
C GLY A 32 -8.65 -17.58 29.09
N ASP A 33 -8.18 -16.39 29.48
CA ASP A 33 -8.94 -15.13 29.43
C ASP A 33 -8.96 -14.44 28.07
N GLY A 34 -8.47 -15.08 27.01
CA GLY A 34 -8.53 -14.51 25.67
C GLY A 34 -8.64 -15.54 24.56
N TRP A 35 -8.21 -15.13 23.37
CA TRP A 35 -8.46 -15.82 22.11
C TRP A 35 -7.17 -16.19 21.38
N GLY A 36 -7.07 -17.47 21.01
CA GLY A 36 -6.00 -17.99 20.16
C GLY A 36 -6.26 -17.77 18.67
N LEU A 37 -5.19 -17.75 17.88
CA LEU A 37 -5.17 -17.36 16.46
C LEU A 37 -5.71 -18.39 15.46
N CYS A 38 -6.11 -19.58 15.92
CA CYS A 38 -6.60 -20.66 15.07
C CYS A 38 -7.70 -21.46 15.79
N GLU A 39 -8.33 -22.42 15.11
CA GLU A 39 -9.38 -23.30 15.67
C GLU A 39 -8.87 -24.15 16.85
N SER A 40 -7.58 -24.46 16.89
CA SER A 40 -6.91 -25.04 18.05
C SER A 40 -5.41 -24.74 18.03
N GLU A 41 -4.74 -24.85 19.17
CA GLU A 41 -3.29 -24.72 19.28
C GLU A 41 -2.54 -25.79 18.47
N LYS A 42 -3.12 -26.99 18.37
CA LYS A 42 -2.59 -28.09 17.55
C LYS A 42 -2.61 -27.73 16.06
N LEU A 43 -3.72 -27.18 15.57
CA LEU A 43 -3.85 -26.74 14.17
C LEU A 43 -2.94 -25.57 13.83
N LEU A 44 -2.78 -24.61 14.76
CA LEU A 44 -1.82 -23.52 14.61
C LEU A 44 -0.38 -24.04 14.50
N THR A 45 -0.02 -25.01 15.34
CA THR A 45 1.31 -25.63 15.31
C THR A 45 1.56 -26.39 14.00
N ILE A 46 0.53 -27.08 13.47
CA ILE A 46 0.59 -27.73 12.17
C ILE A 46 0.79 -26.69 11.06
N LEU A 47 0.05 -25.58 11.08
CA LEU A 47 0.20 -24.52 10.09
C LEU A 47 1.61 -23.91 10.10
N ILE A 48 2.16 -23.66 11.28
CA ILE A 48 3.49 -23.05 11.43
C ILE A 48 4.61 -24.02 11.03
N LYS A 49 4.53 -25.30 11.44
CA LYS A 49 5.62 -26.27 11.23
C LYS A 49 5.53 -27.03 9.90
N LYS A 50 4.31 -27.40 9.49
CA LYS A 50 4.03 -28.25 8.33
C LYS A 50 3.42 -27.49 7.16
N GLY A 51 3.05 -26.22 7.36
CA GLY A 51 2.53 -25.35 6.31
C GLY A 51 1.03 -25.50 6.05
N SER A 52 0.54 -24.69 5.11
CA SER A 52 -0.91 -24.52 4.85
C SER A 52 -1.59 -25.75 4.23
N LYS A 53 -0.85 -26.60 3.52
CA LYS A 53 -1.37 -27.86 2.96
C LYS A 53 -1.73 -28.85 4.07
N ALA A 54 -0.78 -29.12 4.96
CA ALA A 54 -0.99 -29.99 6.11
C ALA A 54 -2.05 -29.45 7.08
N TYR A 55 -2.16 -28.11 7.19
CA TYR A 55 -3.26 -27.49 7.94
C TYR A 55 -4.63 -27.81 7.34
N ARG A 56 -4.80 -27.67 6.01
CA ARG A 56 -6.07 -27.98 5.35
C ARG A 56 -6.43 -29.45 5.49
N GLU A 57 -5.49 -30.35 5.25
CA GLU A 57 -5.71 -31.80 5.43
C GLU A 57 -6.08 -32.14 6.88
N ALA A 58 -5.40 -31.55 7.87
CA ALA A 58 -5.69 -31.77 9.29
C ALA A 58 -7.01 -31.15 9.75
N ARG A 59 -7.42 -30.04 9.14
CA ARG A 59 -8.69 -29.36 9.41
C ARG A 59 -9.85 -30.13 8.78
N ASP A 60 -9.73 -30.49 7.52
CA ASP A 60 -10.79 -31.15 6.76
C ASP A 60 -10.94 -32.62 7.20
N GLY A 61 -9.87 -33.25 7.71
CA GLY A 61 -9.89 -34.60 8.29
C GLY A 61 -10.41 -34.68 9.74
N LYS A 62 -10.59 -33.56 10.44
CA LYS A 62 -11.10 -33.54 11.82
C LYS A 62 -12.56 -33.06 11.91
N LYS A 63 -13.43 -33.92 12.46
CA LYS A 63 -14.80 -33.58 12.90
C LYS A 63 -14.85 -32.69 14.15
N GLU A 64 -13.72 -32.44 14.81
CA GLU A 64 -13.62 -31.55 15.97
C GLU A 64 -13.59 -30.09 15.51
N LYS A 65 -14.72 -29.58 14.99
CA LYS A 65 -15.00 -28.16 15.03
C LYS A 65 -15.26 -27.83 16.50
N SER A 66 -14.21 -27.71 17.33
CA SER A 66 -14.38 -27.24 18.71
C SER A 66 -15.09 -25.89 18.61
N ALA A 67 -16.32 -25.91 19.11
CA ALA A 67 -17.39 -25.03 18.74
C ALA A 67 -16.92 -23.58 18.61
N CYS A 68 -17.36 -22.95 17.53
CA CYS A 68 -17.71 -21.55 17.59
C CYS A 68 -18.62 -21.43 18.82
N CYS A 69 -18.09 -21.03 19.97
CA CYS A 69 -18.89 -21.15 21.19
C CYS A 69 -20.06 -20.16 21.06
N ASP A 70 -21.27 -20.67 21.25
CA ASP A 70 -22.51 -19.92 21.08
C ASP A 70 -22.65 -18.77 22.08
N ASP A 71 -21.99 -18.87 23.25
CA ASP A 71 -22.09 -17.87 24.33
C ASP A 71 -20.75 -17.16 24.64
N CYS A 72 -20.08 -16.66 23.60
CA CYS A 72 -18.84 -15.88 23.76
C CYS A 72 -19.11 -14.37 23.78
N ALA A 73 -19.49 -13.84 24.93
CA ALA A 73 -19.45 -12.40 25.17
C ALA A 73 -17.99 -11.92 25.16
N GLU A 74 -17.63 -11.02 24.24
CA GLU A 74 -16.29 -10.44 24.16
C GLU A 74 -15.98 -9.62 25.42
N ILE A 75 -14.81 -9.82 26.03
CA ILE A 75 -14.47 -9.25 27.36
C ILE A 75 -14.31 -7.72 27.32
N LYS A 76 -14.08 -7.11 26.15
CA LYS A 76 -14.09 -5.65 25.89
C LYS A 76 -14.09 -5.40 24.38
N VAL A 77 -15.05 -4.63 23.87
CA VAL A 77 -15.02 -4.14 22.48
C VAL A 77 -13.87 -3.13 22.31
N ASN A 78 -13.08 -3.23 21.24
CA ASN A 78 -12.03 -2.24 20.99
C ASN A 78 -12.64 -0.90 20.57
N ALA A 79 -11.94 0.21 20.81
CA ALA A 79 -12.35 1.54 20.35
C ALA A 79 -12.62 1.59 18.83
N SER A 80 -11.89 0.80 18.04
CA SER A 80 -12.07 0.67 16.59
C SER A 80 -13.31 -0.11 16.17
N ASP A 81 -13.93 -0.88 17.08
CA ASP A 81 -15.14 -1.65 16.86
C ASP A 81 -16.42 -0.87 17.22
N LYS A 82 -16.29 0.31 17.84
CA LYS A 82 -17.43 1.20 18.10
C LYS A 82 -18.08 1.62 16.78
N LYS A 83 -19.41 1.49 16.71
CA LYS A 83 -20.20 1.88 15.54
C LYS A 83 -20.04 3.38 15.30
N VAL A 84 -19.60 3.74 14.10
CA VAL A 84 -19.39 5.14 13.69
C VAL A 84 -20.59 5.72 12.92
N MET A 85 -21.44 4.86 12.37
CA MET A 85 -22.58 5.24 11.53
C MET A 85 -23.88 4.84 12.22
N PHE A 86 -24.80 5.78 12.40
CA PHE A 86 -26.07 5.59 13.07
C PHE A 86 -27.25 5.71 12.11
N ARG A 87 -28.40 5.12 12.48
CA ARG A 87 -29.61 5.18 11.64
C ARG A 87 -30.37 6.48 11.88
N THR A 88 -30.31 6.98 13.12
CA THR A 88 -30.99 8.20 13.55
C THR A 88 -29.97 9.27 13.92
N ARG A 89 -30.39 10.53 13.80
CA ARG A 89 -29.58 11.69 14.20
C ARG A 89 -29.30 11.68 15.71
N ALA A 90 -30.32 11.39 16.51
CA ALA A 90 -30.22 11.36 17.98
C ALA A 90 -29.18 10.33 18.47
N GLU A 91 -29.12 9.14 17.84
CA GLU A 91 -28.09 8.15 18.15
C GLU A 91 -26.67 8.68 17.88
N ALA A 92 -26.48 9.39 16.77
CA ALA A 92 -25.18 9.98 16.42
C ALA A 92 -24.78 11.12 17.36
N GLU A 93 -25.75 11.94 17.81
CA GLU A 93 -25.50 13.03 18.75
C GLU A 93 -25.06 12.50 20.12
N SER A 94 -25.71 11.44 20.63
CA SER A 94 -25.28 10.77 21.87
C SER A 94 -23.85 10.22 21.77
N ALA A 95 -23.48 9.65 20.62
CA ALA A 95 -22.12 9.18 20.38
C ALA A 95 -21.11 10.32 20.20
N ALA A 96 -21.56 11.49 19.73
CA ALA A 96 -20.71 12.67 19.62
C ALA A 96 -20.28 13.20 20.99
N VAL A 97 -21.18 13.20 21.97
CA VAL A 97 -20.88 13.60 23.36
C VAL A 97 -19.77 12.75 23.97
N GLU A 98 -19.80 11.42 23.74
CA GLU A 98 -18.76 10.51 24.23
C GLU A 98 -17.38 10.83 23.62
N MET A 99 -17.35 11.40 22.42
CA MET A 99 -16.12 11.78 21.72
C MET A 99 -15.71 13.24 21.95
N GLY A 100 -16.46 14.02 22.74
CA GLY A 100 -16.19 15.44 22.96
C GLY A 100 -16.56 16.34 21.77
N CYS A 101 -17.44 15.86 20.90
CA CYS A 101 -18.05 16.62 19.81
C CYS A 101 -19.47 17.07 20.16
N SER A 102 -19.96 18.08 19.45
CA SER A 102 -21.38 18.45 19.46
C SER A 102 -22.04 18.15 18.11
N GLY A 103 -23.30 17.70 18.16
CA GLY A 103 -24.15 17.47 17.00
C GLY A 103 -23.81 16.25 16.13
N ALA A 104 -24.50 16.14 15.00
CA ALA A 104 -24.36 15.05 14.05
C ALA A 104 -24.63 15.54 12.62
N HIS A 105 -23.96 14.93 11.65
CA HIS A 105 -24.13 15.24 10.23
C HIS A 105 -24.58 14.02 9.43
N GLN A 106 -25.28 14.29 8.33
CA GLN A 106 -25.76 13.25 7.45
C GLN A 106 -24.67 12.83 6.45
N HIS A 107 -24.31 11.56 6.44
CA HIS A 107 -23.32 10.99 5.53
C HIS A 107 -24.01 10.02 4.55
N GLY A 108 -24.70 10.61 3.58
CA GLY A 108 -25.56 9.90 2.62
C GLY A 108 -26.97 9.65 3.14
N VAL A 109 -27.81 9.00 2.34
CA VAL A 109 -29.24 8.82 2.67
C VAL A 109 -29.38 7.88 3.88
N GLY A 110 -30.05 8.36 4.93
CA GLY A 110 -30.38 7.57 6.13
C GLY A 110 -29.21 7.17 7.04
N LYS A 111 -28.03 7.76 6.86
CA LYS A 111 -26.86 7.50 7.73
C LYS A 111 -26.38 8.76 8.40
N TRP A 112 -26.22 8.69 9.72
CA TRP A 112 -25.77 9.79 10.55
C TRP A 112 -24.40 9.49 11.13
N MET A 113 -23.54 10.50 11.13
CA MET A 113 -22.24 10.46 11.75
C MET A 113 -22.18 11.45 12.91
N PRO A 114 -21.45 11.13 13.98
CA PRO A 114 -21.23 12.03 15.10
C PRO A 114 -20.37 13.24 14.71
N CYS A 115 -20.50 14.33 15.45
CA CYS A 115 -19.96 15.68 15.17
C CYS A 115 -20.72 16.43 14.06
N ASN A 116 -20.72 17.77 14.11
CA ASN A 116 -21.44 18.63 13.16
C ASN A 116 -20.87 18.56 11.74
N THR A 117 -19.58 18.25 11.60
CA THR A 117 -18.92 18.16 10.29
C THR A 117 -18.05 16.91 10.19
N MET A 118 -17.83 16.45 8.95
CA MET A 118 -16.90 15.35 8.67
C MET A 118 -15.45 15.71 9.04
N GLU A 119 -15.10 16.99 8.96
CA GLU A 119 -13.77 17.49 9.35
C GLU A 119 -13.55 17.41 10.87
N GLU A 120 -14.53 17.86 11.67
CA GLU A 120 -14.50 17.72 13.13
C GLU A 120 -14.42 16.25 13.54
N PHE A 121 -15.25 15.40 12.95
CA PHE A 121 -15.23 13.96 13.19
C PHE A 121 -13.86 13.35 12.88
N SER A 122 -13.27 13.73 11.74
CA SER A 122 -11.94 13.24 11.35
C SER A 122 -10.86 13.76 12.30
N ALA A 123 -10.93 15.01 12.73
CA ALA A 123 -9.98 15.61 13.65
C ALA A 123 -9.98 14.91 15.01
N VAL A 124 -11.16 14.67 15.59
CA VAL A 124 -11.33 13.97 16.87
C VAL A 124 -10.87 12.51 16.77
N ARG A 125 -11.22 11.84 15.67
CA ARG A 125 -10.81 10.45 15.45
C ARG A 125 -9.31 10.28 15.21
N SER A 126 -8.71 11.21 14.47
CA SER A 126 -7.28 11.17 14.13
C SER A 126 -6.38 11.69 15.25
N SER A 127 -6.90 12.51 16.16
CA SER A 127 -6.14 13.08 17.29
C SER A 127 -6.85 12.80 18.62
N PRO A 128 -6.67 11.61 19.22
CA PRO A 128 -7.28 11.28 20.51
C PRO A 128 -6.76 12.11 21.70
N ASN A 129 -5.75 12.96 21.52
CA ASN A 129 -5.28 13.91 22.53
C ASN A 129 -5.80 15.31 22.21
N ALA A 130 -6.88 15.71 22.89
CA ALA A 130 -7.56 17.01 22.83
C ALA A 130 -6.71 18.23 23.30
N ARG A 131 -5.38 18.12 23.32
CA ARG A 131 -4.45 19.19 23.75
C ARG A 131 -3.34 19.45 22.74
N ARG A 132 -3.69 19.57 21.45
CA ARG A 132 -2.80 20.23 20.49
C ARG A 132 -3.47 21.52 20.03
N ILE A 133 -3.13 22.58 20.75
CA ILE A 133 -3.31 23.97 20.32
C ILE A 133 -2.75 24.04 18.90
N VAL A 134 -3.63 24.25 17.93
CA VAL A 134 -3.21 24.66 16.59
C VAL A 134 -2.75 26.10 16.77
N ILE A 135 -1.45 26.28 17.05
CA ILE A 135 -0.81 27.56 16.82
C ILE A 135 -0.82 27.69 15.31
N ASP A 136 -1.80 28.41 14.78
CA ASP A 136 -1.81 28.87 13.41
C ASP A 136 -0.54 29.71 13.22
N THR A 137 0.46 29.11 12.58
CA THR A 137 1.64 29.87 12.16
C THR A 137 1.20 30.67 10.93
N PRO A 138 1.27 32.02 10.96
CA PRO A 138 0.61 32.88 9.97
C PRO A 138 1.26 32.86 8.57
N THR A 139 2.18 31.94 8.29
CA THR A 139 3.01 31.95 7.07
C THR A 139 2.66 30.90 6.03
N MET A 140 1.72 29.99 6.26
CA MET A 140 1.29 29.04 5.22
C MET A 140 0.03 29.52 4.49
N ARG A 141 0.17 30.59 3.69
CA ARG A 141 -0.78 30.84 2.58
C ARG A 141 -0.72 29.64 1.64
N ARG A 142 -1.74 28.76 1.70
CA ARG A 142 -1.99 27.76 0.65
C ARG A 142 -2.23 28.51 -0.67
N GLN A 143 -1.19 28.67 -1.48
CA GLN A 143 -1.39 28.94 -2.89
C GLN A 143 -2.07 27.71 -3.50
N ARG A 144 -3.38 27.78 -3.70
CA ARG A 144 -4.10 26.88 -4.61
C ARG A 144 -3.46 27.06 -5.99
N ARG A 145 -2.54 26.18 -6.38
CA ARG A 145 -2.16 26.05 -7.78
C ARG A 145 -3.36 25.49 -8.52
N VAL A 146 -4.12 26.37 -9.17
CA VAL A 146 -5.11 25.98 -10.18
C VAL A 146 -4.31 25.41 -11.35
N ILE A 147 -4.31 24.09 -11.49
CA ILE A 147 -3.73 23.43 -12.66
C ILE A 147 -4.72 23.65 -13.80
N GLN A 148 -4.35 24.47 -14.79
CA GLN A 148 -5.13 24.56 -16.03
C GLN A 148 -4.94 23.26 -16.81
N LEU A 149 -5.97 22.42 -16.82
CA LEU A 149 -6.02 21.25 -17.71
C LEU A 149 -6.17 21.75 -19.16
N PRO A 150 -5.39 21.23 -20.13
CA PRO A 150 -5.55 21.60 -21.53
C PRO A 150 -6.95 21.21 -22.00
N LYS A 151 -7.60 22.09 -22.79
CA LYS A 151 -8.91 21.83 -23.38
C LYS A 151 -8.80 20.65 -24.36
N ALA A 152 -9.32 19.49 -23.97
CA ALA A 152 -9.39 18.33 -24.84
C ALA A 152 -10.29 18.64 -26.04
N THR A 153 -9.78 18.45 -27.27
CA THR A 153 -10.57 18.59 -28.49
C THR A 153 -11.10 17.23 -28.93
N GLN A 154 -12.28 17.21 -29.54
CA GLN A 154 -13.08 16.01 -29.81
C GLN A 154 -12.40 14.94 -30.71
N ARG A 155 -11.24 15.25 -31.31
CA ARG A 155 -10.44 14.33 -32.14
C ARG A 155 -9.77 13.19 -31.35
N ASP A 156 -9.76 13.25 -30.02
CA ASP A 156 -9.12 12.25 -29.17
C ASP A 156 -10.00 11.02 -28.82
N TRP A 157 -11.26 10.98 -29.29
CA TRP A 157 -12.25 9.92 -29.00
C TRP A 157 -12.26 8.74 -29.98
N GLN A 158 -11.09 8.28 -30.45
CA GLN A 158 -11.04 7.00 -31.16
C GLN A 158 -11.47 5.86 -30.22
N PRO A 159 -12.37 4.95 -30.65
CA PRO A 159 -12.86 3.86 -29.81
C PRO A 159 -11.71 3.02 -29.25
N LEU A 160 -11.71 2.80 -27.93
CA LEU A 160 -10.66 2.10 -27.18
C LEU A 160 -10.34 0.69 -27.73
N ILE A 161 -11.28 0.07 -28.47
CA ILE A 161 -11.09 -1.21 -29.16
C ILE A 161 -9.98 -1.18 -30.21
N ASN A 162 -9.75 -0.03 -30.88
CA ASN A 162 -8.75 0.10 -31.95
C ASN A 162 -7.36 0.51 -31.43
N ARG A 163 -7.24 0.88 -30.15
CA ARG A 163 -5.93 1.05 -29.49
C ARG A 163 -5.55 -0.29 -28.88
N GLY A 164 -4.58 -0.98 -29.50
CA GLY A 164 -3.93 -2.14 -28.87
C GLY A 164 -3.54 -1.83 -27.42
N ILE A 165 -3.63 -2.83 -26.54
CA ILE A 165 -3.42 -2.70 -25.09
C ILE A 165 -2.14 -1.90 -24.84
N ARG A 166 -2.29 -0.65 -24.38
CA ARG A 166 -1.16 0.17 -23.94
C ARG A 166 -0.64 -0.43 -22.66
N GLY A 167 0.38 -1.28 -22.77
CA GLY A 167 1.16 -1.71 -21.60
C GLY A 167 1.62 -0.48 -20.82
N ILE A 168 1.70 -0.60 -19.49
CA ILE A 168 2.07 0.47 -18.55
C ILE A 168 3.41 1.17 -18.92
N GLU A 169 4.20 0.51 -19.76
CA GLU A 169 5.51 0.87 -20.29
C GLU A 169 5.45 1.80 -21.52
N THR A 170 4.33 1.82 -22.25
CA THR A 170 4.16 2.56 -23.52
C THR A 170 3.53 3.95 -23.34
N LEU A 171 3.18 4.32 -22.11
CA LEU A 171 2.68 5.66 -21.81
C LEU A 171 3.83 6.68 -21.86
N PRO A 172 3.73 7.74 -22.69
CA PRO A 172 4.66 8.86 -22.60
C PRO A 172 4.52 9.50 -21.22
N GLY A 173 5.53 9.32 -20.37
CA GLY A 173 5.52 9.74 -18.96
C GLY A 173 5.69 8.60 -17.94
N GLY A 174 5.57 7.34 -18.36
CA GLY A 174 5.65 6.18 -17.45
C GLY A 174 4.41 6.07 -16.56
N GLY A 175 3.90 4.85 -16.38
CA GLY A 175 2.65 4.60 -15.64
C GLY A 175 2.65 5.03 -14.17
N LEU A 176 1.46 4.87 -13.56
CA LEU A 176 0.83 5.55 -12.40
C LEU A 176 1.57 5.72 -11.07
N VAL A 177 2.85 5.42 -10.98
CA VAL A 177 3.71 5.84 -9.86
C VAL A 177 5.02 6.29 -10.46
N ALA A 178 5.60 7.39 -9.98
CA ALA A 178 6.93 7.87 -10.36
C ALA A 178 8.06 6.91 -9.87
N GLY A 179 7.87 5.61 -10.09
CA GLY A 179 8.82 4.53 -9.93
C GLY A 179 9.63 4.41 -11.20
N LYS A 180 10.93 4.19 -11.01
CA LYS A 180 11.89 3.95 -12.10
C LYS A 180 11.32 2.93 -13.09
N ARG A 181 11.52 3.18 -14.38
CA ARG A 181 11.09 2.28 -15.46
C ARG A 181 11.54 0.86 -15.15
N TYR A 182 10.59 -0.05 -15.03
CA TYR A 182 10.86 -1.46 -14.82
C TYR A 182 11.01 -2.10 -16.19
N TYR A 183 12.16 -2.72 -16.43
CA TYR A 183 12.41 -3.53 -17.62
C TYR A 183 12.40 -4.99 -17.19
N THR A 184 11.59 -5.81 -17.86
CA THR A 184 11.62 -7.28 -17.74
C THR A 184 12.98 -7.81 -18.19
N ASP A 185 13.34 -9.02 -17.76
CA ASP A 185 14.65 -9.60 -18.08
C ASP A 185 14.80 -9.84 -19.60
N ASP A 186 13.76 -10.37 -20.26
CA ASP A 186 13.74 -10.55 -21.72
C ASP A 186 14.01 -9.25 -22.50
N ARG A 187 13.46 -8.12 -22.03
CA ARG A 187 13.67 -6.81 -22.67
C ARG A 187 15.08 -6.29 -22.45
N ARG A 188 15.70 -6.61 -21.31
CA ARG A 188 17.08 -6.22 -21.03
C ARG A 188 18.05 -6.97 -21.92
N GLU A 189 17.78 -8.24 -22.20
CA GLU A 189 18.52 -9.06 -23.14
C GLU A 189 18.39 -8.50 -24.57
N GLU A 190 17.16 -8.23 -25.03
CA GLU A 190 16.93 -7.61 -26.35
C GLU A 190 17.65 -6.25 -26.48
N TYR A 191 17.69 -5.46 -25.39
CA TYR A 191 18.42 -4.20 -25.37
C TYR A 191 19.94 -4.38 -25.32
N ALA A 192 20.44 -5.46 -24.72
CA ALA A 192 21.86 -5.79 -24.76
C ALA A 192 22.28 -6.11 -26.19
N ASP A 193 21.50 -6.95 -26.89
CA ASP A 193 21.74 -7.31 -28.29
C ASP A 193 21.76 -6.08 -29.20
N ARG A 194 20.85 -5.14 -28.96
CA ARG A 194 20.76 -3.88 -29.70
C ARG A 194 21.80 -2.83 -29.28
N GLY A 195 22.63 -3.12 -28.27
CA GLY A 195 23.61 -2.19 -27.72
C GLY A 195 23.00 -0.96 -27.04
N LEU A 196 21.76 -1.09 -26.56
CA LEU A 196 21.05 -0.12 -25.73
C LEU A 196 21.33 -0.33 -24.24
N ALA A 197 21.52 -1.59 -23.82
CA ALA A 197 21.98 -2.00 -22.50
C ALA A 197 23.42 -2.55 -22.58
N MET A 198 24.01 -2.84 -21.43
CA MET A 198 25.25 -3.62 -21.35
C MET A 198 24.97 -5.11 -21.62
N PRO A 199 26.00 -5.95 -21.91
CA PRO A 199 25.83 -7.38 -22.21
C PRO A 199 25.17 -8.20 -21.09
N ASP A 200 25.25 -7.73 -19.85
CA ASP A 200 24.60 -8.33 -18.68
C ASP A 200 23.13 -7.87 -18.52
N GLY A 201 22.59 -7.15 -19.51
CA GLY A 201 21.26 -6.53 -19.45
C GLY A 201 21.18 -5.31 -18.52
N SER A 202 22.29 -4.90 -17.90
CA SER A 202 22.30 -3.77 -16.97
C SER A 202 22.35 -2.42 -17.71
N TYR A 203 21.89 -1.37 -17.03
CA TYR A 203 21.86 0.01 -17.55
C TYR A 203 21.24 0.14 -18.96
N PRO A 204 19.95 -0.25 -19.15
CA PRO A 204 19.23 0.00 -20.41
C PRO A 204 19.02 1.50 -20.62
N ILE A 205 19.60 2.07 -21.69
CA ILE A 205 19.51 3.51 -22.02
C ILE A 205 18.94 3.70 -23.43
N ARG A 206 17.61 3.83 -23.51
CA ARG A 206 16.89 4.06 -24.76
C ARG A 206 16.77 5.54 -25.08
N ASP A 207 16.42 6.35 -24.07
CA ASP A 207 16.19 7.79 -24.22
C ASP A 207 16.90 8.64 -23.15
N VAL A 208 16.62 9.94 -23.17
CA VAL A 208 17.21 10.94 -22.26
C VAL A 208 16.83 10.69 -20.79
N GLY A 209 15.63 10.17 -20.53
CA GLY A 209 15.18 9.85 -19.18
C GLY A 209 16.00 8.69 -18.59
N ASP A 210 16.22 7.65 -19.39
CA ASP A 210 17.08 6.53 -18.99
C ASP A 210 18.52 6.98 -18.78
N LEU A 211 19.02 7.91 -19.60
CA LEU A 211 20.36 8.47 -19.45
C LEU A 211 20.54 9.15 -18.08
N LYS A 212 19.57 9.97 -17.64
CA LYS A 212 19.60 10.61 -16.32
C LYS A 212 19.56 9.58 -15.19
N ASN A 213 18.70 8.57 -15.32
CA ASN A 213 18.60 7.47 -14.34
C ASN A 213 19.91 6.68 -14.25
N ALA A 214 20.54 6.39 -15.38
CA ALA A 214 21.81 5.68 -15.45
C ALA A 214 22.95 6.47 -14.78
N ILE A 215 23.01 7.80 -14.98
CA ILE A 215 24.00 8.67 -14.32
C ILE A 215 23.81 8.66 -12.80
N GLN A 216 22.56 8.74 -12.31
CA GLN A 216 22.26 8.66 -10.89
C GLN A 216 22.59 7.28 -10.29
N ALA A 217 22.34 6.20 -11.03
CA ALA A 217 22.59 4.84 -10.59
C ALA A 217 24.08 4.45 -10.61
N PHE A 218 24.92 5.18 -11.34
CA PHE A 218 26.36 4.89 -11.52
C PHE A 218 27.11 4.62 -10.22
N GLY A 219 26.80 5.34 -9.14
CA GLY A 219 27.44 5.15 -7.83
C GLY A 219 27.30 3.73 -7.27
N ARG A 220 26.26 2.99 -7.71
CA ARG A 220 25.93 1.62 -7.30
C ARG A 220 26.43 0.56 -8.29
N ALA A 221 27.12 0.95 -9.36
CA ALA A 221 27.63 0.02 -10.36
C ALA A 221 28.71 -0.91 -9.79
N LYS A 222 28.63 -2.20 -10.14
CA LYS A 222 29.71 -3.17 -9.91
C LYS A 222 30.95 -2.80 -10.73
N ASN A 223 30.79 -2.64 -12.05
CA ASN A 223 31.86 -2.32 -12.98
C ASN A 223 31.84 -0.85 -13.41
N LYS A 224 32.28 0.05 -12.52
CA LYS A 224 32.31 1.50 -12.76
C LYS A 224 32.95 1.91 -14.11
N PRO A 225 34.15 1.43 -14.53
CA PRO A 225 34.73 1.88 -15.79
C PRO A 225 33.91 1.47 -17.02
N ALA A 226 33.36 0.24 -17.03
CA ALA A 226 32.53 -0.24 -18.13
C ALA A 226 31.21 0.54 -18.24
N VAL A 227 30.53 0.74 -17.11
CA VAL A 227 29.27 1.51 -17.06
C VAL A 227 29.50 2.97 -17.47
N LYS A 228 30.61 3.59 -17.05
CA LYS A 228 30.97 4.96 -17.47
C LYS A 228 31.10 5.07 -18.99
N ARG A 229 31.78 4.12 -19.63
CA ARG A 229 31.92 4.07 -21.10
C ARG A 229 30.57 3.87 -21.78
N HIS A 230 29.72 2.99 -21.26
CA HIS A 230 28.38 2.75 -21.81
C HIS A 230 27.52 4.03 -21.75
N ILE A 231 27.44 4.69 -20.59
CA ILE A 231 26.69 5.93 -20.42
C ILE A 231 27.19 7.02 -21.37
N LYS A 232 28.52 7.19 -21.51
CA LYS A 232 29.13 8.12 -22.48
C LYS A 232 28.75 7.81 -23.92
N LYS A 233 28.86 6.54 -24.34
CA LYS A 233 28.52 6.09 -25.70
C LYS A 233 27.06 6.39 -26.02
N ARG A 234 26.16 6.10 -25.08
CA ARG A 234 24.71 6.35 -25.23
C ARG A 234 24.39 7.85 -25.25
N ALA A 235 25.00 8.65 -24.38
CA ALA A 235 24.84 10.10 -24.40
C ALA A 235 25.29 10.73 -25.72
N LYS A 236 26.42 10.26 -26.30
CA LYS A 236 26.89 10.72 -27.62
C LYS A 236 25.88 10.38 -28.71
N LYS A 237 25.32 9.15 -28.70
CA LYS A 237 24.31 8.73 -29.67
C LYS A 237 22.99 9.53 -29.56
N LEU A 238 22.65 9.97 -28.35
CA LEU A 238 21.49 10.82 -28.10
C LEU A 238 21.77 12.32 -28.31
N GLY A 239 23.01 12.72 -28.58
CA GLY A 239 23.42 14.13 -28.68
C GLY A 239 23.34 14.88 -27.34
N ARG A 240 23.29 14.15 -26.21
CA ARG A 240 23.08 14.71 -24.86
C ARG A 240 24.33 14.66 -23.99
N LEU A 241 25.46 15.09 -24.53
CA LEU A 241 26.72 15.20 -23.78
C LEU A 241 26.68 16.33 -22.72
N ASP A 242 25.71 17.23 -22.82
CA ASP A 242 25.37 18.27 -21.83
C ASP A 242 25.02 17.68 -20.46
N LEU A 243 24.36 16.51 -20.45
CA LEU A 243 23.88 15.88 -19.22
C LEU A 243 24.96 15.10 -18.47
N ILE A 244 26.11 14.88 -19.09
CA ILE A 244 27.20 14.13 -18.45
C ILE A 244 27.92 15.03 -17.44
N PRO A 245 28.16 14.54 -16.20
CA PRO A 245 28.96 15.25 -15.21
C PRO A 245 30.33 15.71 -15.76
N ALA A 246 30.73 16.95 -15.46
CA ALA A 246 31.93 17.56 -16.04
C ALA A 246 33.23 16.77 -15.76
N ASN A 247 33.31 16.12 -14.60
CA ASN A 247 34.41 15.23 -14.21
C ASN A 247 34.55 13.99 -15.11
N TRP A 248 33.56 13.69 -15.95
CA TRP A 248 33.64 12.60 -16.93
C TRP A 248 33.97 13.09 -18.32
N ARG A 249 33.74 14.37 -18.65
CA ARG A 249 34.01 14.93 -19.98
C ARG A 249 35.50 14.98 -20.32
N LYS A 250 36.37 15.09 -19.32
CA LYS A 250 37.83 15.28 -19.47
C LYS A 250 38.66 13.98 -19.57
N SER A 251 38.03 12.84 -19.84
CA SER A 251 38.68 11.52 -19.75
C SER A 251 38.15 10.54 -20.77
#